data_AF-A0A2T2U5S1-F1
#
_entry.id   AF-A0A2T2U5S1-F1
#
_cell.length_a   1.000
_cell.length_b   1.000
_cell.length_c   1.000
_cell.angle_alpha   90.00
_cell.angle_beta   90.00
_cell.angle_gamma   90.00
#
_symmetry.space_group_name_H-M   'P 1'
#
loop_
_entity.id
_entity.type
_entity.pdbx_description
1 polymer ?
#
loop_
_entity_poly.entity_id
_entity_poly.type
_entity_poly.pdbx_seq_one_letter_code
_entity_poly.pdbx_strand_id
1 'polypeptide(L)' 'MPEHITLRGARENNLQAIDLDIPRNRLVVITGVSGSGK' A
#
# COMPACT_ATOMS: atom_id res chain seq x y z
N MET A 1 0.23 -18.98 8.23
CA MET A 1 0.36 -18.14 7.03
C MET A 1 0.46 -16.69 7.48
N PRO A 2 1.24 -15.81 6.85
CA PRO A 2 1.30 -14.41 7.26
C PRO A 2 -0.07 -13.73 7.05
N GLU A 3 -0.50 -12.94 8.05
CA GLU A 3 -1.82 -12.27 8.08
C GLU A 3 -1.91 -11.09 7.09
N HIS A 4 -0.77 -10.50 6.72
CA HIS A 4 -0.70 -9.29 5.89
C HIS A 4 0.32 -9.43 4.75
N ILE A 5 0.13 -8.66 3.67
CA ILE A 5 1.16 -8.28 2.70
C ILE A 5 1.80 -7.00 3.23
N THR A 6 3.10 -7.05 3.49
CA THR A 6 3.83 -5.99 4.19
C THR A 6 4.72 -5.25 3.20
N LEU A 7 4.47 -3.95 3.05
CA LEU A 7 5.28 -2.99 2.31
C LEU A 7 6.05 -2.15 3.33
N ARG A 8 7.35 -1.98 3.11
CA ARG A 8 8.20 -1.13 3.95
C ARG A 8 9.04 -0.20 3.09
N GLY A 9 9.01 1.09 3.42
CA GLY A 9 9.75 2.14 2.73
C GLY A 9 9.43 2.23 1.24
N ALA A 10 8.17 2.04 0.84
CA ALA A 10 7.75 2.12 -0.56
C ALA A 10 7.98 3.54 -1.10
N ARG A 11 8.78 3.64 -2.17
CA ARG A 11 9.36 4.88 -2.71
C ARG A 11 9.28 5.01 -4.23
N GLU A 12 8.49 4.17 -4.88
CA GLU A 12 8.34 4.27 -6.33
C GLU A 12 7.55 5.52 -6.72
N ASN A 13 7.93 6.16 -7.83
CA ASN A 13 7.31 7.39 -8.33
C ASN A 13 7.32 8.52 -7.29
N ASN A 14 6.14 8.97 -6.85
CA ASN A 14 5.96 10.04 -5.88
C ASN A 14 5.69 9.55 -4.46
N LEU A 15 5.82 8.25 -4.19
CA LEU A 15 5.62 7.68 -2.86
C LEU A 15 6.69 8.19 -1.87
N GLN A 16 6.23 8.72 -0.74
CA GLN A 16 7.08 9.35 0.27
C GLN A 16 7.56 8.33 1.32
N ALA A 17 8.15 7.22 0.90
CA ALA A 17 8.71 6.21 1.79
C ALA A 17 7.68 5.61 2.77
N ILE A 18 6.53 5.19 2.23
CA ILE A 18 5.42 4.74 3.07
C ILE A 18 5.58 3.29 3.51
N ASP A 19 5.09 3.00 4.71
CA ASP A 19 4.92 1.65 5.24
C ASP A 19 3.44 1.29 5.21
N LEU A 20 3.10 0.08 4.77
CA LEU A 20 1.72 -0.39 4.68
C LEU A 20 1.62 -1.89 4.97
N ASP A 21 0.59 -2.30 5.70
CA ASP A 21 0.21 -3.70 5.90
C ASP A 21 -1.18 -3.93 5.30
N ILE A 22 -1.25 -4.72 4.22
CA ILE A 22 -2.50 -5.03 3.51
C ILE A 22 -3.01 -6.40 4.01
N PRO A 23 -4.20 -6.49 4.62
CA PRO A 23 -4.70 -7.76 5.14
C PRO A 23 -4.93 -8.77 4.01
N ARG A 24 -4.49 -10.01 4.21
CA ARG A 24 -4.75 -11.10 3.26
C ARG A 24 -6.20 -11.57 3.38
N ASN A 25 -6.69 -12.24 2.34
CA ASN A 25 -8.04 -12.82 2.29
C ASN A 25 -9.16 -11.77 2.46
N ARG A 26 -8.90 -10.53 2.06
CA ARG A 26 -9.85 -9.42 2.06
C ARG A 26 -9.81 -8.72 0.70
N LEU A 27 -10.95 -8.20 0.27
CA LEU A 27 -10.99 -7.22 -0.81
C LEU A 27 -10.58 -5.86 -0.23
N VAL A 28 -9.44 -5.34 -0.68
CA VAL A 28 -8.92 -4.04 -0.26
C VAL A 28 -8.94 -3.11 -1.47
N VAL A 29 -9.51 -1.92 -1.30
CA VAL A 29 -9.60 -0.90 -2.34
C VAL A 29 -8.73 0.29 -1.95
N ILE A 30 -7.80 0.66 -2.82
CA ILE A 30 -6.96 1.85 -2.67
C ILE A 30 -7.61 2.97 -3.50
N THR A 31 -7.92 4.11 -2.86
CA THR A 31 -8.62 5.25 -3.47
C THR A 31 -7.88 6.56 -3.22
N GLY A 32 -8.27 7.63 -3.91
CA GLY A 32 -7.53 8.91 -3.90
C GLY A 32 -7.49 9.62 -5.25
N VAL A 33 -7.20 10.92 -5.21
CA VAL A 33 -7.16 11.82 -6.37
C VAL A 33 -6.10 11.44 -7.41
N SER A 34 -6.23 11.90 -8.66
CA SER A 34 -5.21 11.66 -9.69
C SER A 34 -3.83 12.14 -9.23
N GLY A 35 -2.79 11.33 -9.48
CA GLY A 35 -1.42 11.64 -9.07
C GLY A 35 -1.08 11.40 -7.59
N SER A 36 -2.00 10.88 -6.75
CA SER A 36 -1.74 10.71 -5.31
C SER A 36 -0.80 9.56 -4.92
N GLY A 37 -0.31 8.77 -5.88
CA GLY A 37 0.50 7.58 -5.58
C GLY A 37 -0.32 6.43 -4.96
N LYS A 38 -1.56 6.24 -5.41
CA LYS A 38 -2.27 4.97 -5.19
C LYS A 38 -1.59 3.87 -5.99
#